data_AF-A0A959N6L1-F1
#
_entry.id   AF-A0A959N6L1-F1
#
_cell.length_a   1.000
_cell.length_b   1.000
_cell.length_c   1.000
_cell.angle_alpha   90.00
_cell.angle_beta   90.00
_cell.angle_gamma   90.00
#
_symmetry.space_group_name_H-M   'P 1'
#
loop_
_entity.id
_entity.type
_entity.pdbx_description
1 polymer ?
#
loop_
_entity_poly.entity_id
_entity_poly.type
_entity_poly.pdbx_seq_one_letter_code
_entity_poly.pdbx_strand_id
1 'polypeptide(L)'
;MKKLISLISIIMLFAAANIMGQEEDYSKYPGFANFGDLSGMEDGEQVTEILIEEKLLRMVSKFTKDDVELSDLIGGLKLIKVNTFEVTPSNSDQLMKRAQMIDKDLMGKKWDRIVKTKSRGEVANVYIKTAGDDEFVGLTVVSIDEGGEAAFVNIVGSINMDALGKLGQKFDIPGIGDIKKDSEK
;
A
#
# COMPACT_ATOMS: atom_id res chain seq x y z
N MET A 1 -45.16 7.40 34.09
CA MET A 1 -45.13 7.53 32.62
C MET A 1 -44.27 8.70 32.12
N LYS A 2 -44.48 9.95 32.57
CA LYS A 2 -43.65 11.11 32.13
C LYS A 2 -42.13 10.99 32.40
N LYS A 3 -41.71 10.38 33.52
CA LYS A 3 -40.28 10.18 33.84
C LYS A 3 -39.60 9.07 33.02
N LEU A 4 -40.38 8.09 32.53
CA LEU A 4 -39.87 6.97 31.72
C LEU A 4 -39.69 7.41 30.25
N ILE A 5 -40.59 8.27 29.76
CA ILE A 5 -40.49 8.88 28.43
C ILE A 5 -39.28 9.83 28.35
N SER A 6 -39.02 10.60 29.42
CA SER A 6 -37.86 11.50 29.50
C SER A 6 -36.50 10.76 29.44
N LEU A 7 -36.42 9.56 30.03
CA LEU A 7 -35.18 8.78 30.06
C LEU A 7 -34.87 8.09 28.71
N ILE A 8 -35.92 7.68 27.98
CA ILE A 8 -35.80 7.08 26.63
C ILE A 8 -35.35 8.13 25.61
N SER A 9 -35.82 9.38 25.73
CA SER A 9 -35.39 10.48 24.85
C SER A 9 -33.91 10.85 25.00
N ILE A 10 -33.32 10.69 26.19
CA ILE A 10 -31.90 10.96 26.43
C ILE A 10 -31.01 9.86 25.85
N ILE A 11 -31.44 8.59 25.93
CA ILE A 11 -30.70 7.45 25.34
C ILE A 11 -30.77 7.50 23.80
N MET A 12 -31.90 7.92 23.23
CA MET A 12 -32.03 8.05 21.78
C MET A 12 -31.21 9.23 21.20
N LEU A 13 -30.97 10.30 21.98
CA LEU A 13 -30.07 11.38 21.60
C LEU A 13 -28.59 10.98 21.62
N PHE A 14 -28.19 10.02 22.46
CA PHE A 14 -26.80 9.52 22.51
C PHE A 14 -26.50 8.48 21.43
N ALA A 15 -27.50 7.75 20.94
CA ALA A 15 -27.33 6.73 19.90
C ALA A 15 -27.17 7.32 18.47
N ALA A 16 -27.57 8.57 18.25
CA ALA A 16 -27.54 9.18 16.91
C ALA A 16 -26.17 9.74 16.49
N ALA A 17 -25.18 9.81 17.39
CA ALA A 17 -23.93 10.53 17.11
C ALA A 17 -22.72 9.64 16.75
N ASN A 18 -22.80 8.31 16.83
CA ASN A 18 -21.60 7.47 16.68
C ASN A 18 -21.82 6.17 15.88
N ILE A 19 -22.56 6.24 14.77
CA ILE A 19 -22.54 5.18 13.75
C ILE A 19 -22.35 5.82 12.37
N MET A 20 -21.33 6.66 12.23
CA MET A 20 -20.63 6.75 10.96
C MET A 20 -19.49 5.76 11.07
N GLY A 21 -19.50 4.73 10.22
CA GLY A 21 -18.29 3.93 10.02
C GLY A 21 -17.20 4.88 9.61
N GLN A 22 -16.28 5.19 10.53
CA GLN A 22 -15.11 6.00 10.21
C GLN A 22 -14.27 5.18 9.24
N GLU A 23 -14.38 5.52 7.95
CA GLU A 23 -13.38 5.18 6.96
C GLU A 23 -12.07 5.82 7.44
N GLU A 24 -11.06 5.00 7.67
CA GLU A 24 -9.79 5.48 8.19
C GLU A 24 -9.12 6.30 7.07
N ASP A 25 -8.93 7.60 7.30
CA ASP A 25 -8.18 8.43 6.35
C ASP A 25 -6.69 8.07 6.42
N TYR A 26 -6.23 7.24 5.49
CA TYR A 26 -4.83 6.85 5.41
C TYR A 26 -3.92 7.92 4.83
N SER A 27 -4.45 8.99 4.22
CA SER A 27 -3.65 10.03 3.57
C SER A 27 -2.78 10.82 4.56
N LYS A 28 -3.13 10.77 5.85
CA LYS A 28 -2.35 11.34 6.96
C LYS A 28 -1.06 10.58 7.29
N TYR A 29 -0.94 9.32 6.88
CA TYR A 29 0.25 8.51 7.20
C TYR A 29 1.40 8.84 6.25
N PRO A 30 2.65 8.98 6.75
CA PRO A 30 3.78 9.35 5.91
C PRO A 30 4.06 8.37 4.77
N GLY A 31 3.74 7.08 4.96
CA GLY A 31 3.91 6.03 3.96
C GLY A 31 2.80 5.96 2.91
N PHE A 32 1.80 6.83 2.95
CA PHE A 32 0.74 6.85 1.95
C PHE A 32 1.23 7.49 0.64
N ALA A 33 1.12 6.75 -0.46
CA ALA A 33 1.41 7.20 -1.81
C ALA A 33 0.11 7.48 -2.57
N ASN A 34 -0.05 8.70 -3.09
CA ASN A 34 -1.22 9.05 -3.88
C ASN A 34 -0.97 8.74 -5.36
N PHE A 35 -1.60 7.68 -5.87
CA PHE A 35 -1.55 7.33 -7.29
C PHE A 35 -2.50 8.14 -8.16
N GLY A 36 -3.28 9.04 -7.58
CA GLY A 36 -4.34 9.79 -8.26
C GLY A 36 -5.47 8.86 -8.73
N ASP A 37 -6.30 9.38 -9.64
CA ASP A 37 -7.40 8.61 -10.24
C ASP A 37 -6.89 7.66 -11.32
N LEU A 38 -7.03 6.35 -11.09
CA LEU A 38 -6.60 5.30 -12.00
C LEU A 38 -7.77 4.74 -12.84
N SER A 39 -9.02 5.15 -12.58
CA SER A 39 -10.21 4.62 -13.25
C SER A 39 -10.22 4.85 -14.77
N GLY A 40 -9.59 5.94 -15.22
CA GLY A 40 -9.41 6.21 -16.65
C GLY A 40 -8.42 5.29 -17.36
N MET A 41 -7.89 4.25 -16.71
CA MET A 41 -6.91 3.30 -17.27
C MET A 41 -7.50 1.90 -17.49
N GLU A 42 -8.78 1.71 -17.17
CA GLU A 42 -9.56 0.48 -17.25
C GLU A 42 -9.90 0.03 -18.69
N ASP A 43 -9.20 0.55 -19.69
CA ASP A 43 -9.41 0.25 -21.12
C ASP A 43 -8.99 -1.18 -21.51
N GLY A 44 -8.42 -1.94 -20.57
CA GLY A 44 -8.06 -3.36 -20.71
C GLY A 44 -9.12 -4.30 -20.13
N GLU A 45 -9.10 -5.57 -20.52
CA GLU A 45 -10.11 -6.55 -20.06
C GLU A 45 -9.88 -6.95 -18.60
N GLN A 46 -8.66 -6.75 -18.08
CA GLN A 46 -8.26 -7.16 -16.74
C GLN A 46 -7.80 -5.97 -15.89
N VAL A 47 -8.61 -5.67 -14.86
CA VAL A 47 -8.31 -4.69 -13.81
C VAL A 47 -8.43 -5.40 -12.47
N THR A 48 -7.38 -5.32 -11.64
CA THR A 48 -7.42 -5.86 -10.28
C THR A 48 -7.19 -4.75 -9.29
N GLU A 49 -8.13 -4.59 -8.35
CA GLU A 49 -7.99 -3.68 -7.21
C GLU A 49 -7.99 -4.48 -5.91
N ILE A 50 -6.93 -4.32 -5.13
CA ILE A 50 -6.81 -4.91 -3.80
C ILE A 50 -6.66 -3.77 -2.82
N LEU A 51 -7.61 -3.64 -1.90
CA LEU A 51 -7.58 -2.70 -0.80
C LEU A 51 -7.76 -3.47 0.51
N ILE A 52 -6.67 -3.62 1.26
CA ILE A 52 -6.68 -4.31 2.55
C ILE A 52 -6.35 -3.28 3.63
N GLU A 53 -7.35 -2.98 4.44
CA GLU A 53 -7.27 -2.01 5.53
C GLU A 53 -6.79 -2.64 6.85
N GLU A 54 -6.35 -1.80 7.79
CA GLU A 54 -5.71 -2.18 9.05
C GLU A 54 -6.53 -3.23 9.85
N LYS A 55 -7.86 -3.11 9.85
CA LYS A 55 -8.74 -4.06 10.57
C LYS A 55 -8.61 -5.47 10.01
N LEU A 56 -8.57 -5.62 8.68
CA LEU A 56 -8.43 -6.91 8.01
C LEU A 56 -6.99 -7.43 8.12
N LEU A 57 -5.99 -6.56 7.98
CA LEU A 57 -4.58 -6.91 8.19
C LEU A 57 -4.35 -7.49 9.60
N ARG A 58 -4.86 -6.82 10.65
CA ARG A 58 -4.79 -7.32 12.03
C ARG A 58 -5.60 -8.59 12.26
N MET A 59 -6.62 -8.86 11.43
CA MET A 59 -7.34 -10.13 11.48
C MET A 59 -6.48 -11.24 10.87
N VAL A 60 -5.89 -10.99 9.71
CA VAL A 60 -4.98 -11.93 9.02
C VAL A 60 -3.78 -12.27 9.91
N SER A 61 -3.14 -11.28 10.55
CA SER A 61 -1.99 -11.54 11.43
C SER A 61 -2.32 -12.48 12.59
N LYS A 62 -3.57 -12.49 13.07
CA LYS A 62 -4.01 -13.43 14.12
C LYS A 62 -4.18 -14.86 13.61
N PHE A 63 -4.45 -15.04 12.32
CA PHE A 63 -4.55 -16.36 11.68
C PHE A 63 -3.19 -16.90 11.24
N THR A 64 -2.20 -16.02 11.02
CA THR A 64 -0.84 -16.40 10.61
C THR A 64 0.11 -16.55 11.80
N LYS A 65 -0.38 -16.75 13.03
CA LYS A 65 0.47 -16.85 14.24
C LYS A 65 1.50 -17.98 14.21
N ASP A 66 1.24 -19.01 13.41
CA ASP A 66 2.16 -20.14 13.21
C ASP A 66 3.36 -19.76 12.32
N ASP A 67 3.30 -18.60 11.66
CA ASP A 67 4.37 -17.97 10.88
C ASP A 67 4.69 -16.60 11.49
N VAL A 68 5.66 -16.59 12.42
CA VAL A 68 6.00 -15.40 13.21
C VAL A 68 6.43 -14.25 12.30
N GLU A 69 7.27 -14.51 11.31
CA GLU A 69 7.71 -13.51 10.33
C GLU A 69 6.53 -12.87 9.58
N LEU A 70 5.58 -13.68 9.11
CA LEU A 70 4.41 -13.18 8.39
C LEU A 70 3.46 -12.41 9.31
N SER A 71 3.22 -12.93 10.52
CA SER A 71 2.40 -12.28 11.54
C SER A 71 2.97 -10.92 11.94
N ASP A 72 4.28 -10.85 12.16
CA ASP A 72 4.98 -9.62 12.56
C ASP A 72 4.96 -8.58 11.43
N LEU A 73 5.22 -9.00 10.19
CA LEU A 73 5.14 -8.09 9.04
C LEU A 73 3.73 -7.54 8.90
N ILE A 74 2.70 -8.40 8.80
CA ILE A 74 1.31 -7.97 8.59
C ILE A 74 0.79 -7.15 9.77
N GLY A 75 1.18 -7.49 10.99
CA GLY A 75 0.72 -6.82 12.21
C GLY A 75 1.12 -5.35 12.31
N GLY A 76 2.22 -4.94 11.68
CA GLY A 76 2.67 -3.55 11.61
C GLY A 76 1.99 -2.71 10.52
N LEU A 77 1.30 -3.35 9.57
CA LEU A 77 0.71 -2.68 8.41
C LEU A 77 -0.63 -2.01 8.74
N LYS A 78 -0.86 -0.88 8.09
CA LYS A 78 -2.10 -0.11 8.11
C LYS A 78 -2.89 -0.21 6.82
N LEU A 79 -2.19 -0.30 5.68
CA LEU A 79 -2.82 -0.36 4.37
C LEU A 79 -1.97 -1.19 3.42
N ILE A 80 -2.62 -2.04 2.63
CA ILE A 80 -2.08 -2.55 1.38
C ILE A 80 -3.04 -2.14 0.27
N LYS A 81 -2.54 -1.37 -0.69
CA LYS A 81 -3.26 -0.98 -1.90
C LYS A 81 -2.52 -1.51 -3.12
N VAL A 82 -3.19 -2.27 -3.97
CA VAL A 82 -2.67 -2.74 -5.25
C VAL A 82 -3.67 -2.42 -6.33
N ASN A 83 -3.21 -1.82 -7.42
CA ASN A 83 -3.97 -1.65 -8.65
C ASN A 83 -3.14 -2.26 -9.78
N THR A 84 -3.70 -3.21 -10.52
CA THR A 84 -3.10 -3.73 -11.75
C THR A 84 -4.00 -3.53 -12.96
N PHE A 85 -3.36 -3.28 -14.10
CA PHE A 85 -4.01 -3.04 -15.39
C PHE A 85 -3.25 -3.79 -16.48
N GLU A 86 -3.97 -4.38 -17.42
CA GLU A 86 -3.38 -4.79 -18.70
C GLU A 86 -2.87 -3.56 -19.47
N VAL A 87 -1.66 -3.63 -20.02
CA VAL A 87 -1.06 -2.55 -20.80
C VAL A 87 -1.38 -2.74 -22.29
N THR A 88 -2.28 -1.90 -22.79
CA THR A 88 -2.69 -1.89 -24.19
C THR A 88 -2.11 -0.68 -24.93
N PRO A 89 -2.13 -0.68 -26.27
CA PRO A 89 -1.76 0.51 -27.03
C PRO A 89 -2.63 1.74 -26.71
N SER A 90 -3.87 1.57 -26.24
CA SER A 90 -4.76 2.71 -25.92
C SER A 90 -4.44 3.37 -24.58
N ASN A 91 -3.95 2.61 -23.58
CA ASN A 91 -3.69 3.12 -22.23
C ASN A 91 -2.19 3.31 -21.89
N SER A 92 -1.27 2.74 -22.67
CA SER A 92 0.19 2.76 -22.42
C SER A 92 0.75 4.15 -22.15
N ASP A 93 0.46 5.13 -23.01
CA ASP A 93 0.92 6.51 -22.86
C ASP A 93 0.40 7.17 -21.56
N GLN A 94 -0.84 6.86 -21.18
CA GLN A 94 -1.46 7.37 -19.97
C GLN A 94 -0.85 6.76 -18.71
N LEU A 95 -0.60 5.45 -18.73
CA LEU A 95 0.11 4.74 -17.66
C LEU A 95 1.53 5.28 -17.48
N MET A 96 2.27 5.48 -18.57
CA MET A 96 3.63 6.05 -18.53
C MET A 96 3.64 7.47 -17.97
N LYS A 97 2.70 8.33 -18.38
CA LYS A 97 2.53 9.67 -17.79
C LYS A 97 2.17 9.58 -16.30
N ARG A 98 1.33 8.62 -15.92
CA ARG A 98 0.97 8.43 -14.51
C ARG A 98 2.17 8.03 -13.67
N ALA A 99 2.97 7.07 -14.11
CA ALA A 99 4.20 6.67 -13.42
C ALA A 99 5.16 7.85 -13.23
N GLN A 100 5.29 8.73 -14.23
CA GLN A 100 6.11 9.95 -14.12
C GLN A 100 5.56 10.94 -13.10
N MET A 101 4.24 11.13 -13.04
CA MET A 101 3.61 11.99 -12.04
C MET A 101 3.79 11.44 -10.62
N ILE A 102 3.67 10.12 -10.45
CA ILE A 102 3.90 9.45 -9.16
C ILE A 102 5.37 9.60 -8.75
N ASP A 103 6.34 9.34 -9.64
CA ASP A 103 7.78 9.55 -9.36
C ASP A 103 8.03 10.98 -8.86
N LYS A 104 7.49 11.99 -9.55
CA LYS A 104 7.65 13.39 -9.17
C LYS A 104 7.04 13.70 -7.80
N ASP A 105 5.84 13.20 -7.50
CA ASP A 105 5.17 13.41 -6.21
C ASP A 105 5.96 12.76 -5.06
N LEU A 106 6.36 11.50 -5.23
CA LEU A 106 7.12 10.75 -4.21
C LEU A 106 8.48 11.39 -3.92
N MET A 107 9.21 11.81 -4.97
CA MET A 107 10.47 12.54 -4.81
C MET A 107 10.27 13.89 -4.10
N GLY A 108 9.19 14.61 -4.42
CA GLY A 108 8.83 15.84 -3.71
C GLY A 108 8.50 15.63 -2.23
N LYS A 109 7.99 14.45 -1.88
CA LYS A 109 7.64 14.02 -0.51
C LYS A 109 8.77 13.31 0.24
N LYS A 110 10.00 13.36 -0.29
CA LYS A 110 11.20 12.75 0.34
C LYS A 110 11.02 11.25 0.60
N TRP A 111 10.55 10.54 -0.42
CA TRP A 111 10.71 9.10 -0.53
C TRP A 111 12.08 8.79 -1.14
N ASP A 112 12.69 7.70 -0.72
CA ASP A 112 13.94 7.23 -1.31
C ASP A 112 13.62 6.22 -2.41
N ARG A 113 14.08 6.48 -3.63
CA ARG A 113 13.95 5.54 -4.75
C ARG A 113 15.15 4.60 -4.73
N ILE A 114 14.91 3.35 -4.31
CA ILE A 114 15.94 2.32 -4.17
C ILE A 114 16.11 1.46 -5.43
N VAL A 115 15.09 1.39 -6.28
CA VAL A 115 15.15 0.71 -7.58
C VAL A 115 14.62 1.63 -8.65
N LYS A 116 15.32 1.68 -9.79
CA LYS A 116 14.89 2.32 -11.03
C LYS A 116 15.37 1.54 -12.24
N THR A 117 14.41 0.96 -12.95
CA THR A 117 14.60 0.39 -14.28
C THR A 117 13.82 1.22 -15.27
N LYS A 118 14.46 1.56 -16.39
CA LYS A 118 13.80 2.19 -17.53
C LYS A 118 14.43 1.65 -18.81
N SER A 119 13.66 0.85 -19.55
CA SER A 119 14.03 0.33 -20.86
C SER A 119 12.97 0.74 -21.89
N ARG A 120 13.04 0.24 -23.13
CA ARG A 120 12.04 0.56 -24.15
C ARG A 120 10.77 -0.22 -23.82
N GLY A 121 9.75 0.49 -23.35
CA GLY A 121 8.44 -0.08 -22.99
C GLY A 121 8.36 -0.65 -21.59
N GLU A 122 9.44 -0.58 -20.80
CA GLU A 122 9.47 -1.12 -19.44
C GLU A 122 9.89 -0.03 -18.45
N VAL A 123 9.15 0.07 -17.36
CA VAL A 123 9.47 0.91 -16.21
C VAL A 123 9.26 0.10 -14.96
N ALA A 124 10.23 0.11 -14.04
CA ALA A 124 10.05 -0.40 -12.69
C ALA A 124 10.72 0.53 -11.69
N ASN A 125 9.96 1.05 -10.73
CA ASN A 125 10.48 1.86 -9.64
C ASN A 125 10.02 1.29 -8.30
N VAL A 126 10.93 1.23 -7.34
CA VAL A 126 10.64 0.88 -5.95
C VAL A 126 11.08 2.03 -5.06
N TYR A 127 10.18 2.44 -4.16
CA TYR A 127 10.36 3.54 -3.24
C TYR A 127 10.12 3.09 -1.81
N ILE A 128 10.89 3.63 -0.89
CA ILE A 128 10.71 3.45 0.55
C ILE A 128 10.47 4.82 1.21
N LYS A 129 9.66 4.81 2.27
CA LYS A 129 9.50 5.97 3.16
C LYS A 129 10.00 5.59 4.54
N THR A 130 10.91 6.39 5.07
CA THR A 130 11.30 6.35 6.48
C THR A 130 10.68 7.52 7.25
N ALA A 131 10.48 7.32 8.56
CA ALA A 131 10.12 8.34 9.52
C ALA A 131 10.89 8.15 10.84
N GLY A 132 11.19 9.24 11.55
CA GLY A 132 11.84 9.18 12.87
C GLY A 132 13.20 8.46 12.83
N ASP A 133 13.39 7.54 13.77
CA ASP A 133 14.60 6.72 14.01
C ASP A 133 14.80 5.63 12.92
N ASP A 134 14.79 6.01 11.64
CA ASP A 134 14.93 5.12 10.48
C ASP A 134 13.86 4.02 10.39
N GLU A 135 12.69 4.24 10.97
CA GLU A 135 11.56 3.32 10.84
C GLU A 135 11.00 3.37 9.42
N PHE A 136 10.94 2.21 8.75
CA PHE A 136 10.30 2.10 7.44
C PHE A 136 8.79 2.14 7.60
N VAL A 137 8.17 3.21 7.12
CA VAL A 137 6.74 3.49 7.28
C VAL A 137 5.93 3.35 5.99
N GLY A 138 6.62 3.12 4.85
CA GLY A 138 5.97 2.95 3.56
C GLY A 138 6.85 2.26 2.51
N LEU A 139 6.21 1.49 1.65
CA LEU A 139 6.79 0.89 0.45
C LEU A 139 5.87 1.17 -0.73
N THR A 140 6.44 1.55 -1.86
CA THR A 140 5.70 1.75 -3.10
C THR A 140 6.42 1.11 -4.27
N VAL A 141 5.67 0.38 -5.10
CA VAL A 141 6.15 -0.19 -6.36
C VAL A 141 5.30 0.36 -7.49
N VAL A 142 5.96 0.82 -8.55
CA VAL A 142 5.33 1.20 -9.81
C VAL A 142 6.05 0.46 -10.93
N SER A 143 5.38 -0.50 -11.54
CA SER A 143 5.89 -1.22 -12.71
C SER A 143 4.93 -1.08 -13.89
N ILE A 144 5.48 -1.00 -15.10
CA ILE A 144 4.75 -0.99 -16.36
C ILE A 144 5.59 -1.80 -17.34
N ASP A 145 4.97 -2.79 -17.96
CA ASP A 145 5.54 -3.58 -19.06
C ASP A 145 4.62 -3.48 -20.29
N GLU A 146 5.11 -2.92 -21.39
CA GLU A 146 4.35 -2.79 -22.65
C GLU A 146 3.97 -4.17 -23.21
N GLY A 147 2.67 -4.41 -23.39
CA GLY A 147 2.15 -5.72 -23.79
C GLY A 147 2.04 -6.73 -22.64
N GLY A 148 2.33 -6.30 -21.41
CA GLY A 148 2.14 -7.05 -20.18
C GLY A 148 1.20 -6.31 -19.22
N GLU A 149 1.63 -6.13 -17.97
CA GLU A 149 0.84 -5.50 -16.91
C GLU A 149 1.50 -4.23 -16.36
N ALA A 150 0.67 -3.30 -15.92
CA ALA A 150 1.06 -2.21 -15.04
C ALA A 150 0.60 -2.53 -13.62
N ALA A 151 1.48 -2.34 -12.63
CA ALA A 151 1.17 -2.53 -11.22
C ALA A 151 1.56 -1.29 -10.41
N PHE A 152 0.63 -0.86 -9.56
CA PHE A 152 0.80 0.23 -8.60
C PHE A 152 0.51 -0.33 -7.20
N VAL A 153 1.56 -0.46 -6.39
CA VAL A 153 1.48 -1.05 -5.05
C VAL A 153 1.86 0.02 -4.03
N ASN A 154 1.07 0.20 -2.98
CA ASN A 154 1.44 0.98 -1.80
C ASN A 154 1.14 0.18 -0.53
N ILE A 155 2.17 -0.01 0.27
CA ILE A 155 2.09 -0.57 1.62
C ILE A 155 2.39 0.55 2.60
N VAL A 156 1.51 0.73 3.58
CA VAL A 156 1.61 1.79 4.61
C VAL A 156 1.60 1.13 5.98
N GLY A 157 2.42 1.62 6.90
CA GLY A 157 2.51 1.13 8.28
C GLY A 157 3.94 0.82 8.67
N SER A 158 4.16 0.29 9.88
CA SER A 158 5.49 -0.11 10.33
C SER A 158 5.91 -1.38 9.59
N ILE A 159 6.89 -1.27 8.70
CA ILE A 159 7.35 -2.38 7.86
C ILE A 159 8.62 -2.95 8.48
N ASN A 160 8.50 -4.14 9.07
CA ASN A 160 9.66 -4.88 9.56
C ASN A 160 10.47 -5.42 8.37
N MET A 161 11.57 -4.76 8.03
CA MET A 161 12.43 -5.12 6.89
C MET A 161 13.16 -6.46 7.09
N ASP A 162 13.47 -6.84 8.32
CA ASP A 162 14.04 -8.15 8.61
C ASP A 162 13.04 -9.27 8.31
N ALA A 163 11.78 -9.09 8.71
CA ALA A 163 10.70 -10.02 8.40
C ALA A 163 10.44 -10.08 6.88
N LEU A 164 10.42 -8.92 6.20
CA LEU A 164 10.25 -8.85 4.75
C LEU A 164 11.38 -9.58 4.00
N GLY A 165 12.64 -9.40 4.42
CA GLY A 165 13.80 -10.08 3.84
C GLY A 165 13.70 -11.61 3.97
N LYS A 166 13.32 -12.10 5.15
CA LYS A 166 13.09 -13.55 5.38
C LYS A 166 11.95 -14.10 4.53
N LEU A 167 10.86 -13.36 4.38
CA LEU A 167 9.74 -13.78 3.53
C LEU A 167 10.12 -13.79 2.06
N GLY A 168 10.90 -12.80 1.60
CA GLY A 168 11.45 -12.79 0.24
C GLY A 168 12.25 -14.06 -0.09
N GLN A 169 13.07 -14.53 0.85
CA GLN A 169 13.79 -15.80 0.71
C GLN A 169 12.86 -17.02 0.73
N LYS A 170 11.83 -17.00 1.57
CA LYS A 170 10.85 -18.10 1.70
C LYS A 170 9.98 -18.27 0.46
N PHE A 171 9.62 -17.17 -0.19
CA PHE A 171 8.78 -17.16 -1.39
C PHE A 171 9.57 -17.10 -2.70
N ASP A 172 10.91 -17.26 -2.64
CA ASP A 172 11.83 -17.21 -3.79
C ASP A 172 11.62 -15.96 -4.66
N ILE A 173 11.46 -14.80 -4.01
CA ILE A 173 11.31 -13.51 -4.68
C ILE A 173 12.70 -12.99 -5.06
N PRO A 174 13.05 -12.91 -6.35
CA PRO A 174 14.38 -12.46 -6.77
C PRO A 174 14.70 -11.05 -6.25
N GLY A 175 15.88 -10.85 -5.66
CA GLY A 175 16.41 -9.53 -5.27
C GLY A 175 16.07 -9.01 -3.87
N ILE A 176 15.11 -9.60 -3.14
CA ILE A 176 14.82 -9.22 -1.74
C ILE A 176 15.76 -9.92 -0.75
N GLY A 177 16.22 -11.13 -1.08
CA GLY A 177 17.12 -11.93 -0.23
C GLY A 177 18.52 -11.33 -0.04
N ASP A 178 18.93 -10.38 -0.89
CA ASP A 178 20.29 -9.82 -0.95
C ASP A 178 20.45 -8.48 -0.21
N ILE A 179 19.36 -7.88 0.30
CA ILE A 179 19.37 -6.54 0.94
C ILE A 179 20.30 -6.48 2.17
N LYS A 180 20.59 -7.62 2.83
CA LYS A 180 21.50 -7.68 3.99
C LYS A 180 22.99 -7.63 3.65
N LYS A 181 23.40 -7.68 2.37
CA LYS A 181 24.82 -7.90 2.04
C LYS A 181 25.66 -6.62 1.88
N ASP A 182 25.03 -5.46 1.83
CA ASP A 182 25.73 -4.19 1.53
C ASP A 182 25.96 -3.27 2.74
N SER A 183 25.54 -3.64 3.96
CA SER A 183 25.82 -2.86 5.18
C SER A 183 27.09 -3.27 5.94
N GLU A 184 27.92 -4.16 5.37
CA GLU A 184 29.18 -4.62 5.99
C GLU A 184 30.43 -4.37 5.12
N LYS A 185 30.50 -3.23 4.42
CA LYS A 185 31.76 -2.77 3.80
C LYS A 185 32.16 -1.38 4.24
#